data_AF-A0A2D3VVH4-F1
#
_entry.id   AF-A0A2D3VVH4-F1
#
_cell.length_a   1.000
_cell.length_b   1.000
_cell.length_c   1.000
_cell.angle_alpha   90.00
_cell.angle_beta   90.00
_cell.angle_gamma   90.00
#
_symmetry.space_group_name_H-M   'P 1'
#
loop_
_entity.id
_entity.type
_entity.pdbx_description
1 polymer ?
#
loop_
_entity_poly.entity_id
_entity_poly.type
_entity_poly.pdbx_seq_one_letter_code
_entity_poly.pdbx_strand_id
1 'polypeptide(L)'
;MKIQKSSLESLVSEVVLPFEHLVMSDERLAFYLKDENVAKLHNMAIAKLTIYIYSDIDRAYEYVQKGAKSHKEKLIQIPFLKEFYSVYFRLCREWKDKHLDSNETFESNIEIIEKFVYESFASEEESLEDFFEYASEVVNSDIEKMHYKDSEKMSAKAFFELESIDELEIQDMKESSIELQDTVASSNSLSVKYIENITIQLDIFARILEKNIEFKDIGFSLSKLSEILKNFKDTLPTHQKAKNIYISLNGIAEDMVSWTRVLFDEQSVVDIHYLDASLLSSIIQIEMLLTASEDEDDDLEFF
;
A
#
# COMPACT_ATOMS: atom_id res chain seq x y z
N MET A 1 0.68 4.68 20.19
CA MET A 1 0.87 3.21 20.40
C MET A 1 1.92 2.72 19.41
N LYS A 2 2.90 1.88 19.80
CA LYS A 2 3.91 1.39 18.84
C LYS A 2 3.32 0.20 18.09
N ILE A 3 2.98 0.43 16.84
CA ILE A 3 2.39 -0.58 15.96
C ILE A 3 3.43 -1.66 15.65
N GLN A 4 3.01 -2.93 15.72
CA GLN A 4 3.87 -4.05 15.33
C GLN A 4 3.90 -4.17 13.80
N LYS A 5 5.08 -4.43 13.23
CA LYS A 5 5.27 -4.62 11.77
C LYS A 5 4.36 -5.73 11.24
N SER A 6 4.26 -6.84 11.97
CA SER A 6 3.38 -7.99 11.64
C SER A 6 1.90 -7.62 11.59
N SER A 7 1.43 -6.69 12.43
CA SER A 7 0.06 -6.19 12.36
C SER A 7 -0.16 -5.39 11.08
N LEU A 8 0.80 -4.56 10.65
CA LEU A 8 0.65 -3.81 9.41
C LEU A 8 0.76 -4.70 8.18
N GLU A 9 1.65 -5.69 8.19
CA GLU A 9 1.78 -6.67 7.11
C GLU A 9 0.50 -7.49 6.94
N SER A 10 -0.08 -7.99 8.04
CA SER A 10 -1.37 -8.70 8.00
C SER A 10 -2.52 -7.77 7.58
N LEU A 11 -2.52 -6.51 8.02
CA LEU A 11 -3.55 -5.54 7.61
C LEU A 11 -3.48 -5.26 6.10
N VAL A 12 -2.27 -5.10 5.53
CA VAL A 12 -2.10 -4.90 4.09
C VAL A 12 -2.52 -6.16 3.32
N SER A 13 -2.06 -7.34 3.74
CA SER A 13 -2.34 -8.59 3.02
C SER A 13 -3.78 -9.09 3.14
N GLU A 14 -4.49 -8.79 4.23
CA GLU A 14 -5.86 -9.30 4.47
C GLU A 14 -6.96 -8.26 4.24
N VAL A 15 -6.62 -6.96 4.14
CA VAL A 15 -7.58 -5.89 3.87
C VAL A 15 -7.24 -5.12 2.60
N VAL A 16 -6.03 -4.56 2.51
CA VAL A 16 -5.67 -3.64 1.41
C VAL A 16 -5.60 -4.37 0.07
N LEU A 17 -4.79 -5.42 -0.04
CA LEU A 17 -4.60 -6.16 -1.31
C LEU A 17 -5.88 -6.86 -1.79
N PRO A 18 -6.68 -7.50 -0.91
CA PRO A 18 -7.98 -8.05 -1.32
C PRO A 18 -8.94 -6.97 -1.83
N PHE A 19 -9.04 -5.84 -1.13
CA PHE A 19 -9.92 -4.75 -1.56
C PHE A 19 -9.47 -4.10 -2.87
N GLU A 20 -8.16 -3.92 -3.04
CA GLU A 20 -7.56 -3.48 -4.30
C GLU A 20 -7.91 -4.43 -5.44
N HIS A 21 -7.79 -5.74 -5.24
CA HIS A 21 -8.14 -6.74 -6.26
C HIS A 21 -9.59 -6.60 -6.72
N LEU A 22 -10.54 -6.41 -5.80
CA LEU A 22 -11.94 -6.15 -6.16
C LEU A 22 -12.10 -4.88 -6.97
N VAL A 23 -11.51 -3.78 -6.50
CA VAL A 23 -11.60 -2.47 -7.18
C VAL A 23 -11.03 -2.54 -8.61
N MET A 24 -9.91 -3.25 -8.79
CA MET A 24 -9.22 -3.36 -10.06
C MET A 24 -9.88 -4.35 -11.03
N SER A 25 -10.59 -5.36 -10.53
CA SER A 25 -11.29 -6.36 -11.34
C SER A 25 -12.72 -5.96 -11.70
N ASP A 26 -13.28 -4.94 -11.05
CA ASP A 26 -14.66 -4.52 -11.28
C ASP A 26 -14.84 -3.70 -12.58
N GLU A 27 -15.58 -4.25 -13.53
CA GLU A 27 -15.85 -3.62 -14.82
C GLU A 27 -16.54 -2.24 -14.71
N ARG A 28 -17.29 -1.99 -13.62
CA ARG A 28 -17.96 -0.71 -13.37
C ARG A 28 -16.96 0.40 -13.07
N LEU A 29 -15.76 0.06 -12.57
CA LEU A 29 -14.69 0.99 -12.25
C LEU A 29 -13.63 1.12 -13.36
N ALA A 30 -13.64 0.23 -14.36
CA ALA A 30 -12.63 0.18 -15.42
C ALA A 30 -12.44 1.51 -16.16
N PHE A 31 -13.49 2.31 -16.34
CA PHE A 31 -13.38 3.64 -16.96
C PHE A 31 -12.53 4.62 -16.12
N TYR A 32 -12.69 4.57 -14.80
CA TYR A 32 -12.03 5.49 -13.86
C TYR A 32 -10.58 5.08 -13.55
N LEU A 33 -10.27 3.80 -13.71
CA LEU A 33 -8.96 3.19 -13.39
C LEU A 33 -8.16 2.82 -14.64
N LYS A 34 -8.59 3.25 -15.83
CA LYS A 34 -7.91 2.97 -17.10
C LYS A 34 -6.47 3.53 -17.14
N ASP A 35 -6.23 4.64 -16.45
CA ASP A 35 -4.88 5.19 -16.30
C ASP A 35 -4.16 4.45 -15.18
N GLU A 36 -3.08 3.73 -15.52
CA GLU A 36 -2.29 2.94 -14.57
C GLU A 36 -1.76 3.80 -13.40
N ASN A 37 -1.46 5.08 -13.61
CA ASN A 37 -1.01 5.96 -12.53
C ASN A 37 -2.16 6.29 -11.58
N VAL A 38 -3.38 6.48 -12.10
CA VAL A 38 -4.56 6.73 -11.27
C VAL A 38 -4.90 5.51 -10.43
N ALA A 39 -4.81 4.31 -11.01
CA ALA A 39 -5.00 3.06 -10.29
C ALA A 39 -3.99 2.89 -9.15
N LYS A 40 -2.70 3.06 -9.44
CA LYS A 40 -1.62 2.99 -8.45
C LYS A 40 -1.79 3.99 -7.30
N LEU A 41 -2.17 5.24 -7.61
CA LEU A 41 -2.44 6.27 -6.61
C LEU A 41 -3.65 5.91 -5.73
N HIS A 42 -4.70 5.34 -6.31
CA HIS A 42 -5.86 4.89 -5.56
C HIS A 42 -5.51 3.75 -4.59
N ASN A 43 -4.72 2.78 -5.03
CA ASN A 43 -4.30 1.65 -4.20
C ASN A 43 -3.43 2.11 -3.03
N MET A 44 -2.52 3.05 -3.28
CA MET A 44 -1.75 3.72 -2.23
C MET A 44 -2.64 4.49 -1.26
N ALA A 45 -3.69 5.17 -1.74
CA ALA A 45 -4.62 5.90 -0.89
C ALA A 45 -5.41 4.96 0.04
N ILE A 46 -5.86 3.79 -0.46
CA ILE A 46 -6.49 2.74 0.34
C ILE A 46 -5.52 2.23 1.41
N ALA A 47 -4.28 1.91 1.01
CA ALA A 47 -3.26 1.40 1.93
C ALA A 47 -3.01 2.37 3.09
N LYS A 48 -2.84 3.65 2.76
CA LYS A 48 -2.65 4.73 3.73
C LYS A 48 -3.87 4.91 4.63
N LEU A 49 -5.07 5.01 4.05
CA LEU A 49 -6.31 5.12 4.83
C LEU A 49 -6.41 3.98 5.85
N THR A 50 -6.20 2.74 5.42
CA THR A 50 -6.32 1.55 6.27
C THR A 50 -5.30 1.56 7.41
N ILE A 51 -4.04 1.88 7.09
CA ILE A 51 -2.98 1.98 8.11
C ILE A 51 -3.26 3.15 9.06
N TYR A 52 -3.75 4.28 8.57
CA TYR A 52 -4.10 5.43 9.40
C TYR A 52 -5.31 5.18 10.28
N ILE A 53 -6.34 4.44 9.84
CA ILE A 53 -7.42 4.00 10.72
C ILE A 53 -6.83 3.21 11.91
N TYR A 54 -5.78 2.43 11.68
CA TYR A 54 -5.09 1.68 12.74
C TYR A 54 -4.17 2.55 13.61
N SER A 55 -3.61 3.63 13.08
CA SER A 55 -2.48 4.32 13.70
C SER A 55 -2.68 5.78 14.09
N ASP A 56 -3.50 6.50 13.33
CA ASP A 56 -3.57 7.96 13.27
C ASP A 56 -4.91 8.39 12.63
N ILE A 57 -5.94 8.53 13.47
CA ILE A 57 -7.31 8.80 13.01
C ILE A 57 -7.44 10.16 12.32
N ASP A 58 -6.66 11.16 12.74
CA ASP A 58 -6.72 12.51 12.14
C ASP A 58 -6.29 12.45 10.67
N ARG A 59 -5.20 11.73 10.38
CA ARG A 59 -4.77 11.49 9.00
C ARG A 59 -5.72 10.60 8.21
N ALA A 60 -6.29 9.58 8.84
CA ALA A 60 -7.32 8.77 8.19
C ALA A 60 -8.49 9.64 7.74
N TYR A 61 -8.89 10.59 8.59
CA TYR A 61 -9.96 11.54 8.31
C TYR A 61 -9.62 12.45 7.13
N GLU A 62 -8.42 13.02 7.08
CA GLU A 62 -7.95 13.82 5.93
C GLU A 62 -7.96 13.02 4.62
N TYR A 63 -7.51 11.76 4.66
CA TYR A 63 -7.47 10.90 3.48
C TYR A 63 -8.87 10.56 2.98
N VAL A 64 -9.79 10.17 3.87
CA VAL A 64 -11.17 9.87 3.46
C VAL A 64 -11.89 11.12 2.95
N GLN A 65 -11.60 12.32 3.49
CA GLN A 65 -12.14 13.58 2.99
C GLN A 65 -11.71 13.86 1.55
N LYS A 66 -10.41 13.72 1.27
CA LYS A 66 -9.85 13.88 -0.08
C LYS A 66 -10.43 12.85 -1.04
N GLY A 67 -10.51 11.58 -0.63
CA GLY A 67 -11.14 10.51 -1.39
C GLY A 67 -12.60 10.82 -1.72
N ALA A 68 -13.39 11.22 -0.72
CA ALA A 68 -14.80 11.55 -0.91
C ALA A 68 -15.01 12.73 -1.86
N LYS A 69 -14.16 13.77 -1.77
CA LYS A 69 -14.16 14.89 -2.73
C LYS A 69 -13.87 14.40 -4.16
N SER A 70 -12.84 13.58 -4.33
CA SER A 70 -12.48 13.06 -5.66
C SER A 70 -13.57 12.15 -6.25
N HIS A 71 -14.20 11.30 -5.43
CA HIS A 71 -15.32 10.46 -5.86
C HIS A 71 -16.52 11.30 -6.34
N LYS A 72 -16.82 12.41 -5.67
CA LYS A 72 -17.86 13.37 -6.09
C LYS A 72 -17.49 14.06 -7.40
N GLU A 73 -16.27 14.54 -7.54
CA GLU A 73 -15.79 15.20 -8.77
C GLU A 73 -15.79 14.28 -9.99
N LYS A 74 -15.44 13.00 -9.77
CA LYS A 74 -15.48 11.96 -10.81
C LYS A 74 -16.89 11.41 -11.07
N LEU A 75 -17.90 11.86 -10.31
CA LEU A 75 -19.28 11.42 -10.44
C LEU A 75 -19.42 9.89 -10.35
N ILE A 76 -18.68 9.26 -9.44
CA ILE A 76 -18.84 7.83 -9.17
C ILE A 76 -20.27 7.60 -8.67
N GLN A 77 -20.94 6.57 -9.18
CA GLN A 77 -22.32 6.29 -8.81
C GLN A 77 -22.38 5.89 -7.33
N ILE A 78 -23.27 6.56 -6.57
CA ILE A 78 -23.44 6.33 -5.12
C ILE A 78 -23.71 4.85 -4.78
N PRO A 79 -24.54 4.10 -5.53
CA PRO A 79 -24.71 2.66 -5.25
C PRO A 79 -23.40 1.88 -5.27
N PHE A 80 -22.47 2.21 -6.17
CA PHE A 80 -21.16 1.56 -6.21
C PHE A 80 -20.33 1.94 -4.99
N LEU A 81 -20.33 3.21 -4.61
CA LEU A 81 -19.61 3.67 -3.41
C LEU A 81 -20.13 2.96 -2.15
N LYS A 82 -21.44 2.83 -1.99
CA LYS A 82 -22.04 2.09 -0.86
C LYS A 82 -21.53 0.66 -0.79
N GLU A 83 -21.58 -0.05 -1.91
CA GLU A 83 -21.13 -1.44 -2.01
C GLU A 83 -19.64 -1.56 -1.67
N PHE A 84 -18.76 -0.79 -2.32
CA PHE A 84 -17.32 -0.85 -2.08
C PHE A 84 -16.93 -0.44 -0.65
N TYR A 85 -17.53 0.61 -0.07
CA TYR A 85 -17.26 0.98 1.31
C TYR A 85 -17.79 -0.07 2.31
N SER A 86 -18.93 -0.70 2.01
CA SER A 86 -19.47 -1.80 2.84
C SER A 86 -18.50 -2.98 2.85
N VAL A 87 -17.96 -3.33 1.69
CA VAL A 87 -16.94 -4.38 1.56
C VAL A 87 -15.68 -3.99 2.34
N TYR A 88 -15.16 -2.78 2.12
CA TYR A 88 -13.96 -2.27 2.78
C TYR A 88 -14.05 -2.31 4.31
N PHE A 89 -15.11 -1.75 4.89
CA PHE A 89 -15.27 -1.73 6.35
C PHE A 89 -15.52 -3.12 6.92
N ARG A 90 -16.15 -4.03 6.17
CA ARG A 90 -16.29 -5.42 6.61
C ARG A 90 -14.95 -6.15 6.66
N LEU A 91 -14.07 -5.96 5.66
CA LEU A 91 -12.70 -6.49 5.70
C LEU A 91 -11.92 -5.95 6.91
N CYS A 92 -12.01 -4.63 7.19
CA CYS A 92 -11.38 -4.04 8.36
C CYS A 92 -11.85 -4.72 9.66
N ARG A 93 -13.15 -4.99 9.81
CA ARG A 93 -13.72 -5.64 10.99
C ARG A 93 -13.36 -7.13 11.10
N GLU A 94 -13.37 -7.87 9.99
CA GLU A 94 -12.93 -9.27 9.96
C GLU A 94 -11.46 -9.39 10.37
N TRP A 95 -10.60 -8.49 9.86
CA TRP A 95 -9.19 -8.43 10.28
C TRP A 95 -9.07 -8.08 11.77
N LYS A 96 -9.82 -7.09 12.26
CA LYS A 96 -9.86 -6.73 13.68
C LYS A 96 -10.21 -7.94 14.56
N ASP A 97 -11.29 -8.65 14.22
CA ASP A 97 -11.78 -9.80 14.98
C ASP A 97 -10.76 -10.95 15.03
N LYS A 98 -9.97 -11.10 13.96
CA LYS A 98 -8.93 -12.14 13.85
C LYS A 98 -7.63 -11.78 14.57
N HIS A 99 -7.22 -10.51 14.55
CA HIS A 99 -5.86 -10.10 14.95
C HIS A 99 -5.80 -9.24 16.21
N LEU A 100 -6.91 -8.63 16.63
CA LEU A 100 -6.95 -7.73 17.76
C LEU A 100 -7.86 -8.27 18.88
N ASP A 101 -7.26 -8.70 19.98
CA ASP A 101 -7.98 -9.03 21.20
C ASP A 101 -8.59 -7.75 21.81
N SER A 102 -9.87 -7.50 21.54
CA SER A 102 -10.68 -6.42 22.14
C SER A 102 -10.17 -4.98 21.95
N ASN A 103 -9.36 -4.69 20.92
CA ASN A 103 -8.88 -3.33 20.68
C ASN A 103 -10.02 -2.39 20.25
N GLU A 104 -10.60 -1.69 21.23
CA GLU A 104 -11.69 -0.72 21.04
C GLU A 104 -11.28 0.47 20.15
N THR A 105 -9.99 0.82 20.09
CA THR A 105 -9.53 2.00 19.32
C THR A 105 -9.67 1.81 17.81
N PHE A 106 -9.35 0.63 17.27
CA PHE A 106 -9.48 0.41 15.83
C PHE A 106 -10.95 0.39 15.39
N GLU A 107 -11.84 -0.22 16.17
CA GLU A 107 -13.29 -0.18 15.87
C GLU A 107 -13.83 1.25 15.93
N SER A 108 -13.54 2.00 17.00
CA SER A 108 -13.98 3.40 17.08
C SER A 108 -13.45 4.25 15.92
N ASN A 109 -12.23 3.99 15.46
CA ASN A 109 -11.68 4.67 14.28
C ASN A 109 -12.44 4.28 13.00
N ILE A 110 -12.80 3.01 12.81
CA ILE A 110 -13.66 2.57 11.70
C ILE A 110 -15.00 3.30 11.76
N GLU A 111 -15.66 3.34 12.93
CA GLU A 111 -16.96 4.01 13.12
C GLU A 111 -16.91 5.51 12.77
N ILE A 112 -15.81 6.20 13.12
CA ILE A 112 -15.60 7.61 12.78
C ILE A 112 -15.53 7.81 11.25
N ILE A 113 -14.73 7.00 10.56
CA ILE A 113 -14.57 7.09 9.10
C ILE A 113 -15.86 6.67 8.39
N GLU A 114 -16.53 5.63 8.88
CA GLU A 114 -17.81 5.15 8.37
C GLU A 114 -18.88 6.24 8.43
N LYS A 115 -18.99 6.90 9.59
CA LYS A 115 -19.91 8.03 9.77
C LYS A 115 -19.62 9.15 8.79
N PHE A 116 -18.35 9.49 8.57
CA PHE A 116 -17.97 10.51 7.59
C PHE A 116 -18.38 10.13 6.15
N VAL A 117 -18.15 8.86 5.76
CA VAL A 117 -18.54 8.35 4.45
C VAL A 117 -20.06 8.43 4.27
N TYR A 118 -20.82 8.00 5.28
CA TYR A 118 -22.27 8.12 5.30
C TYR A 118 -22.72 9.58 5.14
N GLU A 119 -22.23 10.51 5.97
CA GLU A 119 -22.56 11.94 5.89
C GLU A 119 -22.18 12.55 4.53
N SER A 120 -21.19 11.97 3.85
CA SER A 120 -20.73 12.44 2.55
C SER A 120 -21.63 12.03 1.38
N PHE A 121 -22.32 10.89 1.47
CA PHE A 121 -22.96 10.24 0.32
C PHE A 121 -24.41 9.81 0.54
N ALA A 122 -24.87 9.70 1.78
CA ALA A 122 -26.23 9.30 2.08
C ALA A 122 -27.25 10.32 1.60
N SER A 123 -28.44 9.83 1.26
CA SER A 123 -29.59 10.69 1.02
C SER A 123 -30.22 11.16 2.33
N GLU A 124 -30.97 12.27 2.32
CA GLU A 124 -31.56 12.87 3.54
C GLU A 124 -32.48 11.93 4.34
N GLU A 125 -33.03 10.89 3.70
CA GLU A 125 -34.00 9.96 4.31
C GLU A 125 -33.40 8.59 4.66
N GLU A 126 -32.13 8.36 4.33
CA GLU A 126 -31.46 7.08 4.53
C GLU A 126 -30.78 7.02 5.91
N SER A 127 -30.91 5.90 6.62
CA SER A 127 -30.22 5.69 7.90
C SER A 127 -28.78 5.17 7.69
N LEU A 128 -27.94 5.27 8.73
CA LEU A 128 -26.57 4.72 8.68
C LEU A 128 -26.62 3.21 8.46
N GLU A 129 -27.52 2.51 9.14
CA GLU A 129 -27.68 1.06 9.00
C GLU A 129 -28.18 0.65 7.61
N ASP A 130 -29.00 1.47 6.96
CA ASP A 130 -29.50 1.20 5.60
C ASP A 130 -28.47 1.58 4.52
N PHE A 131 -27.58 2.53 4.79
CA PHE A 131 -26.57 2.98 3.83
C PHE A 131 -25.51 1.90 3.55
N PHE A 132 -25.08 1.16 4.58
CA PHE A 132 -24.08 0.11 4.44
C PHE A 132 -24.73 -1.26 4.28
N GLU A 133 -24.42 -1.92 3.17
CA GLU A 133 -25.05 -3.18 2.75
C GLU A 133 -24.31 -4.41 3.29
N TYR A 134 -23.88 -4.40 4.56
CA TYR A 134 -23.00 -5.43 5.12
C TYR A 134 -23.52 -6.88 5.00
N ALA A 135 -24.84 -7.05 4.97
CA ALA A 135 -25.49 -8.35 4.89
C ALA A 135 -25.96 -8.74 3.48
N SER A 136 -25.68 -7.92 2.44
CA SER A 136 -26.16 -8.21 1.09
C SER A 136 -25.43 -9.38 0.44
N GLU A 137 -26.14 -10.12 -0.42
CA GLU A 137 -25.55 -11.24 -1.18
C GLU A 137 -24.42 -10.76 -2.11
N VAL A 138 -24.50 -9.53 -2.60
CA VAL A 138 -23.47 -8.91 -3.45
C VAL A 138 -22.18 -8.72 -2.66
N VAL A 139 -22.24 -8.04 -1.52
CA VAL A 139 -21.07 -7.80 -0.66
C VAL A 139 -20.48 -9.14 -0.22
N ASN A 140 -21.30 -10.14 0.18
CA ASN A 140 -20.83 -11.51 0.48
C ASN A 140 -20.07 -12.15 -0.69
N SER A 141 -20.68 -12.15 -1.88
CA SER A 141 -20.06 -12.67 -3.11
C SER A 141 -18.74 -11.96 -3.40
N ASP A 142 -18.66 -10.65 -3.21
CA ASP A 142 -17.45 -9.89 -3.53
C ASP A 142 -16.32 -10.14 -2.53
N ILE A 143 -16.61 -10.32 -1.24
CA ILE A 143 -15.59 -10.84 -0.29
C ILE A 143 -15.12 -12.23 -0.68
N GLU A 144 -16.02 -13.13 -1.09
CA GLU A 144 -15.63 -14.48 -1.53
C GLU A 144 -14.75 -14.49 -2.78
N LYS A 145 -14.88 -13.48 -3.66
CA LYS A 145 -14.02 -13.30 -4.84
C LYS A 145 -12.66 -12.67 -4.48
N MET A 146 -12.58 -11.88 -3.41
CA MET A 146 -11.38 -11.15 -3.00
C MET A 146 -10.38 -11.95 -2.19
N HIS A 147 -10.83 -12.98 -1.48
CA HIS A 147 -9.89 -13.89 -0.87
C HIS A 147 -9.12 -14.56 -2.00
N TYR A 148 -7.84 -14.18 -2.16
CA TYR A 148 -6.89 -14.86 -3.02
C TYR A 148 -7.02 -16.35 -2.75
N LYS A 149 -7.80 -17.03 -3.59
CA LYS A 149 -7.88 -18.48 -3.55
C LYS A 149 -6.45 -18.93 -3.78
N ASP A 150 -6.02 -20.04 -3.18
CA ASP A 150 -4.68 -20.58 -3.47
C ASP A 150 -4.42 -20.77 -4.99
N SER A 151 -5.47 -20.72 -5.82
CA SER A 151 -5.45 -20.69 -7.28
C SER A 151 -4.95 -19.38 -7.94
N GLU A 152 -4.82 -18.26 -7.20
CA GLU A 152 -4.31 -16.98 -7.72
C GLU A 152 -2.86 -16.71 -7.31
N LYS A 153 -2.30 -17.52 -6.40
CA LYS A 153 -0.87 -17.48 -6.08
C LYS A 153 -0.07 -17.97 -7.29
N MET A 154 0.95 -17.21 -7.66
CA MET A 154 1.87 -17.63 -8.71
C MET A 154 3.17 -18.09 -8.07
N SER A 155 3.48 -19.39 -8.15
CA SER A 155 4.79 -19.88 -7.72
C SER A 155 5.89 -19.44 -8.68
N ALA A 156 7.15 -19.37 -8.21
CA ALA A 156 8.28 -19.08 -9.10
C ALA A 156 8.32 -20.04 -10.30
N LYS A 157 8.08 -21.33 -10.09
CA LYS A 157 8.07 -22.33 -11.16
C LYS A 157 7.03 -22.00 -12.23
N ALA A 158 5.80 -21.70 -11.79
CA ALA A 158 4.72 -21.32 -12.70
C ALA A 158 5.05 -20.03 -13.46
N PHE A 159 5.62 -19.03 -12.79
CA PHE A 159 6.07 -17.79 -13.42
C PHE A 159 7.10 -18.03 -14.53
N PHE A 160 8.12 -18.85 -14.28
CA PHE A 160 9.14 -19.18 -15.28
C PHE A 160 8.60 -20.01 -16.45
N GLU A 161 7.57 -20.83 -16.24
CA GLU A 161 6.89 -21.58 -17.30
C GLU A 161 6.12 -20.69 -18.29
N LEU A 162 5.78 -19.45 -17.89
CA LEU A 162 5.11 -18.48 -18.77
C LEU A 162 6.07 -17.86 -19.81
N GLU A 163 7.39 -18.03 -19.65
CA GLU A 163 8.41 -17.40 -20.48
C GLU A 163 8.23 -15.87 -20.60
N SER A 164 7.67 -15.25 -19.54
CA SER A 164 7.30 -13.83 -19.49
C SER A 164 8.44 -12.90 -19.07
N ILE A 165 9.64 -13.43 -18.88
CA ILE A 165 10.83 -12.69 -18.50
C ILE A 165 12.07 -13.33 -19.14
N ASP A 166 13.01 -12.52 -19.59
CA ASP A 166 14.27 -13.01 -20.16
C ASP A 166 15.45 -12.98 -19.17
N GLU A 167 16.56 -13.65 -19.51
CA GLU A 167 17.75 -13.75 -18.66
C GLU A 167 18.42 -12.39 -18.42
N LEU A 168 18.33 -11.46 -19.37
CA LEU A 168 18.90 -10.12 -19.23
C LEU A 168 18.08 -9.29 -18.23
N GLU A 169 16.75 -9.36 -18.30
CA GLU A 169 15.85 -8.72 -17.34
C GLU A 169 16.05 -9.24 -15.92
N ILE A 170 16.24 -10.55 -15.76
CA ILE A 170 16.56 -11.16 -14.46
C ILE A 170 17.89 -10.63 -13.94
N GLN A 171 18.91 -10.56 -14.80
CA GLN A 171 20.23 -10.06 -14.40
C GLN A 171 20.17 -8.58 -14.00
N ASP A 172 19.46 -7.74 -14.77
CA ASP A 172 19.22 -6.33 -14.46
C ASP A 172 18.57 -6.16 -13.07
N MET A 173 17.56 -6.98 -12.73
CA MET A 173 16.89 -6.95 -11.42
C MET A 173 17.82 -7.38 -10.28
N LYS A 174 18.62 -8.43 -10.49
CA LYS A 174 19.59 -8.91 -9.50
C LYS A 174 20.67 -7.87 -9.24
N GLU A 175 21.27 -7.32 -10.29
CA GLU A 175 22.27 -6.26 -10.18
C GLU A 175 21.71 -5.04 -9.46
N SER A 176 20.52 -4.57 -9.84
CA SER A 176 19.86 -3.43 -9.19
C SER A 176 19.58 -3.67 -7.70
N SER A 177 19.21 -4.89 -7.32
CA SER A 177 19.01 -5.24 -5.90
C SER A 177 20.30 -5.14 -5.09
N ILE A 178 21.43 -5.58 -5.67
CA ILE A 178 22.76 -5.50 -5.04
C ILE A 178 23.24 -4.05 -4.99
N GLU A 179 23.08 -3.28 -6.09
CA GLU A 179 23.47 -1.87 -6.13
C GLU A 179 22.70 -1.02 -5.12
N LEU A 180 21.41 -1.30 -4.92
CA LEU A 180 20.60 -0.69 -3.87
C LEU A 180 21.17 -1.02 -2.48
N GLN A 181 21.44 -2.30 -2.22
CA GLN A 181 22.01 -2.76 -0.94
C GLN A 181 23.38 -2.15 -0.65
N ASP A 182 24.27 -2.12 -1.64
CA ASP A 182 25.60 -1.52 -1.54
C ASP A 182 25.50 -0.01 -1.28
N THR A 183 24.57 0.67 -1.95
CA THR A 183 24.34 2.10 -1.74
C THR A 183 23.84 2.38 -0.33
N VAL A 184 22.90 1.58 0.17
CA VAL A 184 22.35 1.68 1.54
C VAL A 184 23.42 1.36 2.59
N ALA A 185 24.29 0.38 2.32
CA ALA A 185 25.40 0.01 3.20
C ALA A 185 26.60 0.97 3.14
N SER A 186 26.67 1.86 2.14
CA SER A 186 27.83 2.74 1.89
C SER A 186 28.05 3.83 2.96
N SER A 187 27.06 4.09 3.80
CA SER A 187 27.10 5.14 4.82
C SER A 187 26.28 4.72 6.04
N ASN A 188 26.70 5.15 7.22
CA ASN A 188 25.96 4.91 8.46
C ASN A 188 25.08 6.12 8.85
N SER A 189 24.86 7.07 7.94
CA SER A 189 24.06 8.27 8.18
C SER A 189 23.33 8.76 6.92
N LEU A 190 22.17 9.38 7.13
CA LEU A 190 21.27 9.90 6.09
C LEU A 190 21.69 11.29 5.61
N SER A 191 22.93 11.45 5.14
CA SER A 191 23.36 12.71 4.51
C SER A 191 22.57 12.99 3.22
N VAL A 192 22.49 14.26 2.80
CA VAL A 192 21.84 14.65 1.53
C VAL A 192 22.36 13.82 0.36
N LYS A 193 23.69 13.68 0.23
CA LYS A 193 24.32 12.87 -0.83
C LYS A 193 23.93 11.39 -0.76
N TYR A 194 23.80 10.84 0.44
CA TYR A 194 23.35 9.46 0.63
C TYR A 194 21.91 9.28 0.14
N ILE A 195 21.03 10.22 0.46
CA ILE A 195 19.62 10.21 0.02
C ILE A 195 19.55 10.33 -1.51
N GLU A 196 20.34 11.22 -2.12
CA GLU A 196 20.43 11.35 -3.59
C GLU A 196 20.86 10.04 -4.24
N ASN A 197 21.88 9.37 -3.70
CA ASN A 197 22.33 8.10 -4.24
C ASN A 197 21.27 7.00 -4.12
N ILE A 198 20.60 6.87 -2.97
CA ILE A 198 19.55 5.86 -2.80
C ILE A 198 18.38 6.10 -3.74
N THR A 199 17.92 7.34 -3.85
CA THR A 199 16.76 7.67 -4.69
C THR A 199 17.03 7.39 -6.17
N ILE A 200 18.28 7.57 -6.63
CA ILE A 200 18.70 7.13 -7.96
C ILE A 200 18.56 5.61 -8.11
N GLN A 201 19.05 4.83 -7.14
CA GLN A 201 18.98 3.37 -7.21
C GLN A 201 17.55 2.84 -7.11
N LEU A 202 16.71 3.44 -6.27
CA LEU A 202 15.28 3.12 -6.20
C LEU A 202 14.58 3.40 -7.53
N ASP A 203 14.85 4.54 -8.16
CA ASP A 203 14.26 4.89 -9.46
C ASP A 203 14.69 3.91 -10.58
N ILE A 204 15.97 3.51 -10.59
CA ILE A 204 16.50 2.55 -11.57
C ILE A 204 15.81 1.20 -11.37
N PHE A 205 15.81 0.69 -10.14
CA PHE A 205 15.27 -0.62 -9.85
C PHE A 205 13.76 -0.67 -10.11
N ALA A 206 13.04 0.38 -9.70
CA ALA A 206 11.62 0.52 -9.99
C ALA A 206 11.30 0.40 -11.49
N ARG A 207 12.04 1.13 -12.35
CA ARG A 207 11.84 1.10 -13.80
C ARG A 207 12.13 -0.26 -14.42
N ILE A 208 13.06 -1.03 -13.84
CA ILE A 208 13.36 -2.38 -14.31
C ILE A 208 12.21 -3.32 -13.94
N LEU A 209 11.72 -3.26 -12.70
CA LEU A 209 10.62 -4.08 -12.22
C LEU A 209 9.32 -3.81 -12.98
N GLU A 210 9.00 -2.54 -13.27
CA GLU A 210 7.77 -2.16 -13.97
C GLU A 210 7.68 -2.66 -15.43
N LYS A 211 8.77 -3.19 -16.01
CA LYS A 211 8.74 -3.85 -17.32
C LYS A 211 7.96 -5.16 -17.29
N ASN A 212 7.97 -5.86 -16.16
CA ASN A 212 7.23 -7.10 -15.97
C ASN A 212 5.92 -6.82 -15.24
N ILE A 213 4.80 -7.27 -15.81
CA ILE A 213 3.47 -7.05 -15.25
C ILE A 213 3.35 -7.55 -13.80
N GLU A 214 3.99 -8.68 -13.48
CA GLU A 214 3.94 -9.30 -12.15
C GLU A 214 4.74 -8.52 -11.11
N PHE A 215 5.67 -7.64 -11.50
CA PHE A 215 6.50 -6.90 -10.55
C PHE A 215 6.22 -5.39 -10.54
N LYS A 216 5.15 -4.96 -11.23
CA LYS A 216 4.75 -3.56 -11.33
C LYS A 216 4.48 -2.92 -9.96
N ASP A 217 3.89 -3.65 -9.03
CA ASP A 217 3.50 -3.10 -7.72
C ASP A 217 4.70 -2.89 -6.79
N ILE A 218 5.69 -3.81 -6.85
CA ILE A 218 7.00 -3.61 -6.22
C ILE A 218 7.69 -2.39 -6.83
N GLY A 219 7.74 -2.30 -8.16
CA GLY A 219 8.36 -1.17 -8.85
C GLY A 219 7.71 0.18 -8.51
N PHE A 220 6.38 0.23 -8.48
CA PHE A 220 5.65 1.42 -8.04
C PHE A 220 5.95 1.79 -6.59
N SER A 221 5.98 0.79 -5.70
CA SER A 221 6.31 0.99 -4.28
C SER A 221 7.70 1.60 -4.11
N LEU A 222 8.71 1.10 -4.82
CA LEU A 222 10.07 1.66 -4.79
C LEU A 222 10.13 3.08 -5.36
N SER A 223 9.39 3.37 -6.44
CA SER A 223 9.27 4.73 -6.98
C SER A 223 8.67 5.69 -5.94
N LYS A 224 7.66 5.24 -5.18
CA LYS A 224 7.05 6.07 -4.15
C LYS A 224 8.00 6.32 -2.98
N LEU A 225 8.75 5.31 -2.56
CA LEU A 225 9.80 5.50 -1.55
C LEU A 225 10.83 6.53 -2.02
N SER A 226 11.25 6.45 -3.29
CA SER A 226 12.17 7.43 -3.88
C SER A 226 11.61 8.85 -3.82
N GLU A 227 10.34 9.04 -4.20
CA GLU A 227 9.66 10.34 -4.13
C GLU A 227 9.59 10.89 -2.70
N ILE A 228 9.20 10.05 -1.74
CA ILE A 228 9.15 10.43 -0.31
C ILE A 228 10.54 10.90 0.15
N LEU A 229 11.59 10.12 -0.14
CA LEU A 229 12.95 10.48 0.25
C LEU A 229 13.44 11.77 -0.42
N LYS A 230 13.06 12.02 -1.68
CA LYS A 230 13.36 13.28 -2.38
C LYS A 230 12.68 14.48 -1.71
N ASN A 231 11.41 14.35 -1.34
CA ASN A 231 10.64 15.44 -0.71
C ASN A 231 11.21 15.85 0.65
N PHE A 232 11.73 14.88 1.41
CA PHE A 232 12.32 15.14 2.73
C PHE A 232 13.86 15.30 2.69
N LYS A 233 14.49 15.29 1.51
CA LYS A 233 15.95 15.17 1.35
C LYS A 233 16.76 16.12 2.23
N ASP A 234 16.33 17.37 2.33
CA ASP A 234 17.09 18.40 3.04
C ASP A 234 16.86 18.39 4.56
N THR A 235 15.74 17.84 5.03
CA THR A 235 15.35 17.81 6.46
C THR A 235 15.71 16.49 7.14
N LEU A 236 15.72 15.40 6.36
CA LEU A 236 15.97 14.03 6.80
C LEU A 236 17.33 13.81 7.51
N PRO A 237 18.45 14.47 7.12
CA PRO A 237 19.72 14.34 7.83
C PRO A 237 19.67 14.77 9.30
N THR A 238 18.81 15.74 9.63
CA THR A 238 18.63 16.28 10.98
C THR A 238 17.35 15.80 11.65
N HIS A 239 16.56 14.95 10.98
CA HIS A 239 15.27 14.52 11.45
C HIS A 239 15.39 13.65 12.71
N GLN A 240 14.52 13.86 13.71
CA GLN A 240 14.56 13.14 14.98
C GLN A 240 14.41 11.60 14.82
N LYS A 241 13.75 11.15 13.74
CA LYS A 241 13.58 9.72 13.41
C LYS A 241 14.59 9.21 12.38
N ALA A 242 15.61 9.97 12.00
CA ALA A 242 16.57 9.61 10.96
C ALA A 242 17.17 8.20 11.18
N LYS A 243 17.57 7.86 12.41
CA LYS A 243 18.10 6.51 12.69
C LYS A 243 17.10 5.39 12.39
N ASN A 244 15.81 5.59 12.69
CA ASN A 244 14.79 4.58 12.43
C ASN A 244 14.54 4.44 10.92
N ILE A 245 14.49 5.56 10.21
CA ILE A 245 14.34 5.57 8.74
C ILE A 245 15.52 4.86 8.09
N TYR A 246 16.74 5.10 8.56
CA TYR A 246 17.94 4.41 8.07
C TYR A 246 17.84 2.89 8.26
N ILE A 247 17.39 2.44 9.43
CA ILE A 247 17.18 1.01 9.70
C ILE A 247 16.12 0.43 8.76
N SER A 248 15.01 1.13 8.56
CA SER A 248 13.96 0.69 7.62
C SER A 248 14.46 0.61 6.18
N LEU A 249 15.28 1.57 5.72
CA LEU A 249 15.89 1.52 4.39
C LEU A 249 16.85 0.33 4.22
N ASN A 250 17.63 -0.01 5.26
CA ASN A 250 18.45 -1.22 5.26
C ASN A 250 17.59 -2.48 5.17
N GLY A 251 16.53 -2.57 5.99
CA GLY A 251 15.62 -3.71 5.93
C GLY A 251 14.98 -3.87 4.55
N ILE A 252 14.53 -2.78 3.92
CA ILE A 252 13.97 -2.83 2.56
C ILE A 252 15.01 -3.34 1.56
N ALA A 253 16.25 -2.84 1.60
CA ALA A 253 17.29 -3.30 0.68
C ALA A 253 17.65 -4.79 0.89
N GLU A 254 17.72 -5.23 2.15
CA GLU A 254 17.98 -6.63 2.49
C GLU A 254 16.84 -7.54 2.01
N ASP A 255 15.59 -7.11 2.21
CA ASP A 255 14.39 -7.80 1.75
C ASP A 255 14.37 -7.90 0.21
N MET A 256 14.77 -6.84 -0.51
CA MET A 256 14.88 -6.86 -1.98
C MET A 256 15.93 -7.85 -2.49
N VAL A 257 17.12 -7.90 -1.88
CA VAL A 257 18.17 -8.86 -2.25
C VAL A 257 17.74 -10.29 -1.93
N SER A 258 17.10 -10.48 -0.79
CA SER A 258 16.56 -11.78 -0.41
C SER A 258 15.51 -12.24 -1.41
N TRP A 259 14.59 -11.35 -1.79
CA TRP A 259 13.52 -11.60 -2.77
C TRP A 259 14.06 -11.97 -4.14
N THR A 260 14.97 -11.20 -4.73
CA THR A 260 15.55 -11.54 -6.04
C THR A 260 16.24 -12.89 -6.02
N ARG A 261 16.96 -13.21 -4.93
CA ARG A 261 17.65 -14.49 -4.75
C ARG A 261 16.66 -15.67 -4.67
N VAL A 262 15.65 -15.60 -3.81
CA VAL A 262 14.72 -16.73 -3.63
C VAL A 262 13.81 -16.93 -4.84
N LEU A 263 13.47 -15.84 -5.54
CA LEU A 263 12.65 -15.86 -6.74
C LEU A 263 13.43 -16.41 -7.94
N PHE A 264 14.59 -15.84 -8.26
CA PHE A 264 15.29 -16.14 -9.51
C PHE A 264 16.32 -17.26 -9.39
N ASP A 265 17.06 -17.34 -8.28
CA ASP A 265 18.13 -18.34 -8.12
C ASP A 265 17.62 -19.64 -7.50
N GLU A 266 16.87 -19.53 -6.40
CA GLU A 266 16.36 -20.72 -5.69
C GLU A 266 15.05 -21.24 -6.29
N GLN A 267 14.24 -20.36 -6.90
CA GLN A 267 12.90 -20.64 -7.41
C GLN A 267 12.02 -21.38 -6.38
N SER A 268 12.18 -21.01 -5.11
CA SER A 268 11.61 -21.72 -3.95
C SER A 268 10.31 -21.07 -3.45
N VAL A 269 9.96 -19.88 -3.96
CA VAL A 269 8.78 -19.14 -3.52
C VAL A 269 7.48 -19.77 -4.01
N VAL A 270 6.54 -19.93 -3.08
CA VAL A 270 5.20 -20.45 -3.33
C VAL A 270 4.31 -19.39 -3.99
N ASP A 271 4.58 -18.13 -3.71
CA ASP A 271 3.91 -16.97 -4.26
C ASP A 271 4.95 -15.90 -4.56
N ILE A 272 5.03 -15.39 -5.79
CA ILE A 272 6.02 -14.38 -6.19
C ILE A 272 5.71 -12.99 -5.60
N HIS A 273 4.44 -12.75 -5.24
CA HIS A 273 3.92 -11.48 -4.71
C HIS A 273 4.06 -11.36 -3.18
N TYR A 274 4.76 -12.30 -2.54
CA TYR A 274 4.85 -12.38 -1.08
C TYR A 274 5.50 -11.14 -0.42
N LEU A 275 6.30 -10.38 -1.17
CA LEU A 275 7.00 -9.21 -0.66
C LEU A 275 6.09 -7.96 -0.61
N ASP A 276 5.07 -7.89 -1.48
CA ASP A 276 4.29 -6.67 -1.77
C ASP A 276 3.74 -6.02 -0.50
N ALA A 277 3.07 -6.81 0.33
CA ALA A 277 2.47 -6.32 1.57
C ALA A 277 3.52 -5.79 2.56
N SER A 278 4.65 -6.48 2.68
CA SER A 278 5.72 -6.12 3.63
C SER A 278 6.53 -4.91 3.18
N LEU A 279 6.75 -4.76 1.87
CA LEU A 279 7.39 -3.60 1.28
C LEU A 279 6.52 -2.36 1.42
N LEU A 280 5.25 -2.45 1.00
CA LEU A 280 4.29 -1.35 1.08
C LEU A 280 4.11 -0.87 2.54
N SER A 281 3.97 -1.81 3.46
CA SER A 281 3.90 -1.51 4.90
C SER A 281 5.14 -0.76 5.40
N SER A 282 6.34 -1.20 5.00
CA SER A 282 7.60 -0.56 5.40
C SER A 282 7.72 0.87 4.86
N ILE A 283 7.26 1.11 3.63
CA ILE A 283 7.26 2.44 3.00
C ILE A 283 6.29 3.38 3.71
N ILE A 284 5.07 2.94 4.01
CA ILE A 284 4.08 3.75 4.72
C ILE A 284 4.58 4.06 6.14
N GLN A 285 5.23 3.12 6.81
CA GLN A 285 5.87 3.38 8.11
C GLN A 285 6.97 4.45 8.02
N ILE A 286 7.79 4.46 6.96
CA ILE A 286 8.79 5.52 6.73
C ILE A 286 8.09 6.88 6.55
N GLU A 287 7.05 6.93 5.72
CA GLU A 287 6.27 8.15 5.50
C GLU A 287 5.67 8.69 6.81
N MET A 288 5.08 7.80 7.61
CA MET A 288 4.58 8.13 8.94
C MET A 288 5.65 8.71 9.84
N LEU A 289 6.84 8.12 9.87
CA LEU A 289 7.95 8.61 10.67
C LEU A 289 8.41 10.01 10.24
N LEU A 290 8.32 10.33 8.95
CA LEU A 290 8.73 11.62 8.37
C LEU A 290 7.72 12.73 8.60
N THR A 291 6.45 12.39 8.52
CA THR A 291 5.34 13.35 8.66
C THR A 291 4.95 13.55 10.13
N ALA A 292 5.37 12.66 11.03
CA ALA A 292 5.11 12.77 12.46
C ALA A 292 6.06 13.77 13.15
N SER A 293 5.75 15.07 13.09
CA SER A 293 6.23 16.04 14.09
C SER A 293 5.28 17.22 14.29
N GLU A 294 5.18 17.59 15.57
CA GLU A 294 4.47 18.69 16.26
C GLU A 294 4.15 19.91 15.41
N ASP A 295 2.85 20.23 15.32
CA ASP A 295 2.21 21.49 14.93
C ASP A 295 2.68 22.18 13.63
N GLU A 296 1.68 22.57 12.83
CA GLU A 296 1.70 23.53 11.72
C GLU A 296 1.93 22.96 10.30
N ASP A 297 0.85 23.05 9.52
CA ASP A 297 0.80 23.44 8.11
C ASP A 297 2.00 23.01 7.26
N ASP A 298 1.98 21.76 6.81
CA ASP A 298 2.50 21.47 5.48
C ASP A 298 1.32 21.19 4.56
N ASP A 299 0.99 22.22 3.77
CA ASP A 299 0.35 22.11 2.47
C ASP A 299 1.13 21.07 1.65
N LEU A 300 0.81 19.80 1.85
CA LEU A 300 1.18 18.73 0.93
C LEU A 300 0.45 19.04 -0.38
N GLU A 301 1.12 19.76 -1.28
CA GLU A 301 0.80 19.72 -2.71
C GLU A 301 0.90 18.26 -3.15
N PHE A 302 -0.25 17.59 -3.22
CA PHE A 302 -0.39 16.27 -3.82
C PHE A 302 -0.44 16.44 -5.34
N PHE A 303 0.53 15.85 -6.04
CA PHE A 303 0.57 15.70 -7.50
C PHE A 303 -0.46 14.68 -8.00
#